data_AF-A0A086ZGT3-F1
#
_entry.id   AF-A0A086ZGT3-F1
#
_cell.length_a   1.000
_cell.length_b   1.000
_cell.length_c   1.000
_cell.angle_alpha   90.00
_cell.angle_beta   90.00
_cell.angle_gamma   90.00
#
_symmetry.space_group_name_H-M   'P 1'
#
loop_
_entity.id
_entity.type
_entity.pdbx_description
1 polymer ?
#
loop_
_entity_poly.entity_id
_entity_poly.type
_entity_poly.pdbx_seq_one_letter_code
_entity_poly.pdbx_strand_id
1 'polypeptide(L)'
;MKRHSKSVRWMMAAMLVVSILYTISSCLQRWPSAMVSYNQMLTETSTRALLPMCLILLFVGSCQPTALLLARRSTRSIFATNLAWLVLVVAGCTLIGTAVFGVTMPLVYGPKVLQGMPHMLLVLAVRVFMMCLSVSLVAVLVVTLGVRWPVAVAVLLAVFTLGNWVLTAFAGTVSRYLYFFWYPIGDDWPVVVVNQVVPFVGFLIVVVAADLFAFSRFDHLEG
;
A
#
# COMPACT_ATOMS: atom_id res chain seq x y z
N MET A 1 -3.93 28.77 -4.23
CA MET A 1 -4.54 27.41 -4.30
C MET A 1 -5.94 27.44 -3.69
N LYS A 2 -7.04 27.61 -4.45
CA LYS A 2 -8.41 27.60 -3.85
C LYS A 2 -9.51 26.93 -4.71
N ARG A 3 -9.16 26.17 -5.75
CA ARG A 3 -10.12 25.37 -6.55
C ARG A 3 -9.59 23.98 -6.87
N HIS A 4 -9.15 23.21 -5.88
CA HIS A 4 -9.38 21.76 -5.98
C HIS A 4 -10.85 21.54 -5.63
N SER A 5 -11.62 21.51 -6.72
CA SER A 5 -13.07 21.43 -6.84
C SER A 5 -13.69 20.45 -5.85
N LYS A 6 -14.81 20.84 -5.22
CA LYS A 6 -15.62 19.97 -4.35
C LYS A 6 -15.82 18.57 -4.95
N SER A 7 -15.86 18.46 -6.28
CA SER A 7 -15.91 17.20 -7.04
C SER A 7 -14.80 16.21 -6.69
N VAL A 8 -13.54 16.65 -6.55
CA VAL A 8 -12.42 15.75 -6.22
C VAL A 8 -12.56 15.18 -4.80
N ARG A 9 -13.01 16.00 -3.84
CA ARG A 9 -13.26 15.55 -2.46
C ARG A 9 -14.40 14.55 -2.40
N TRP A 10 -15.48 14.78 -3.15
CA TRP A 10 -16.58 13.84 -3.28
C TRP A 10 -16.15 12.53 -3.94
N MET A 11 -15.31 12.59 -4.97
CA MET A 11 -14.78 11.41 -5.64
C MET A 11 -13.88 10.60 -4.69
N MET A 12 -12.99 11.25 -3.92
CA MET A 12 -12.20 10.58 -2.88
C MET A 12 -13.08 9.91 -1.83
N ALA A 13 -14.11 10.60 -1.34
CA ALA A 13 -15.03 10.05 -0.35
C ALA A 13 -15.80 8.84 -0.90
N ALA A 14 -16.32 8.94 -2.13
CA ALA A 14 -17.03 7.84 -2.78
C ALA A 14 -16.13 6.61 -2.99
N MET A 15 -14.91 6.81 -3.51
CA MET A 15 -13.96 5.72 -3.70
C MET A 15 -13.55 5.08 -2.37
N LEU A 16 -13.40 5.86 -1.31
CA LEU A 16 -13.11 5.36 0.03
C LEU A 16 -14.26 4.51 0.58
N VAL A 17 -15.51 4.96 0.43
CA VAL A 17 -16.70 4.20 0.84
C VAL A 17 -16.81 2.88 0.06
N VAL A 18 -16.67 2.92 -1.26
CA VAL A 18 -16.71 1.71 -2.10
C VAL A 18 -15.62 0.73 -1.72
N SER A 19 -14.41 1.23 -1.43
CA SER A 19 -13.28 0.39 -1.02
C SER A 19 -13.50 -0.26 0.36
N ILE A 20 -14.09 0.48 1.31
CA ILE A 20 -14.48 -0.08 2.62
C ILE A 20 -15.54 -1.16 2.43
N LEU A 21 -16.58 -0.88 1.65
CA LEU A 21 -17.64 -1.85 1.36
C LEU A 21 -17.10 -3.10 0.67
N TYR A 22 -16.17 -2.94 -0.28
CA TYR A 22 -15.50 -4.05 -0.94
C TYR A 22 -14.62 -4.86 0.02
N THR A 23 -13.91 -4.20 0.93
CA THR A 23 -13.10 -4.88 1.96
C THR A 23 -13.98 -5.68 2.90
N ILE A 24 -15.08 -5.09 3.38
CA ILE A 24 -16.09 -5.77 4.19
C ILE A 24 -16.63 -6.97 3.40
N SER A 25 -17.13 -6.76 2.19
CA SER A 25 -17.68 -7.83 1.33
C SER A 25 -16.68 -8.95 1.05
N SER A 26 -15.42 -8.63 0.81
CA SER A 26 -14.34 -9.61 0.59
C SER A 26 -14.04 -10.41 1.84
N CYS A 27 -14.07 -9.77 3.01
CA CYS A 27 -14.06 -10.48 4.28
C CYS A 27 -15.29 -11.39 4.35
N LEU A 28 -16.50 -10.92 4.00
CA LEU A 28 -17.75 -11.67 4.15
C LEU A 28 -17.92 -12.88 3.21
N GLN A 29 -17.47 -12.79 1.97
CA GLN A 29 -17.73 -13.81 0.94
C GLN A 29 -16.91 -15.10 1.13
N ARG A 30 -15.76 -15.03 1.81
CA ARG A 30 -14.84 -16.17 2.00
C ARG A 30 -15.06 -16.92 3.30
N TRP A 31 -16.19 -16.67 3.94
CA TRP A 31 -16.60 -17.18 5.24
C TRP A 31 -16.92 -18.68 5.39
N PRO A 32 -17.21 -19.51 4.37
CA PRO A 32 -17.65 -20.88 4.68
C PRO A 32 -16.51 -21.91 4.77
N SER A 33 -15.26 -21.59 4.42
CA SER A 33 -14.16 -22.57 4.49
C SER A 33 -13.43 -22.50 5.82
N ALA A 34 -13.75 -23.43 6.73
CA ALA A 34 -13.24 -23.59 8.09
C ALA A 34 -11.71 -23.85 8.24
N MET A 35 -10.88 -23.53 7.25
CA MET A 35 -9.43 -23.76 7.29
C MET A 35 -8.58 -22.70 6.55
N VAL A 36 -9.09 -21.48 6.34
CA VAL A 36 -8.18 -20.41 5.87
C VAL A 36 -7.37 -19.93 7.07
N SER A 37 -6.07 -20.21 7.06
CA SER A 37 -5.15 -19.71 8.10
C SER A 37 -5.25 -18.19 8.20
N TYR A 38 -5.18 -17.63 9.42
CA TYR A 38 -5.19 -16.18 9.67
C TYR A 38 -4.24 -15.42 8.72
N ASN A 39 -3.07 -16.01 8.44
CA ASN A 39 -2.07 -15.47 7.52
C ASN A 39 -2.55 -15.41 6.07
N GLN A 40 -3.27 -16.41 5.56
CA GLN A 40 -3.84 -16.40 4.21
C GLN A 40 -4.95 -15.34 4.08
N MET A 41 -5.85 -15.26 5.07
CA MET A 41 -6.91 -14.25 5.08
C MET A 41 -6.32 -12.83 5.08
N LEU A 42 -5.24 -12.64 5.83
CA LEU A 42 -4.51 -11.38 5.92
C LEU A 42 -3.82 -11.00 4.60
N THR A 43 -3.15 -11.93 3.94
CA THR A 43 -2.52 -11.66 2.62
C THR A 43 -3.55 -11.37 1.53
N GLU A 44 -4.68 -12.08 1.49
CA GLU A 44 -5.67 -11.85 0.43
C GLU A 44 -6.46 -10.56 0.61
N THR A 45 -6.85 -10.22 1.84
CA THR A 45 -7.59 -8.98 2.13
C THR A 45 -6.73 -7.75 1.89
N SER A 46 -5.47 -7.78 2.33
CA SER A 46 -4.53 -6.69 2.10
C SER A 46 -4.23 -6.48 0.61
N THR A 47 -3.88 -7.54 -0.13
CA THR A 47 -3.52 -7.42 -1.55
C THR A 47 -4.69 -7.10 -2.47
N ARG A 48 -5.89 -7.65 -2.22
CA ARG A 48 -7.03 -7.50 -3.14
C ARG A 48 -7.91 -6.30 -2.85
N ALA A 49 -8.00 -5.85 -1.59
CA ALA A 49 -8.90 -4.77 -1.21
C ALA A 49 -8.16 -3.48 -0.81
N LEU A 50 -7.14 -3.57 0.05
CA LEU A 50 -6.46 -2.39 0.60
C LEU A 50 -5.43 -1.78 -0.36
N LEU A 51 -4.69 -2.62 -1.10
CA LEU A 51 -3.67 -2.13 -2.04
C LEU A 51 -4.27 -1.32 -3.21
N PRO A 52 -5.34 -1.78 -3.91
CA PRO A 52 -5.96 -1.00 -4.96
C PRO A 52 -6.54 0.33 -4.43
N MET A 53 -7.15 0.30 -3.24
CA MET A 53 -7.64 1.50 -2.57
C MET A 53 -6.52 2.52 -2.34
N CYS A 54 -5.38 2.07 -1.82
CA CYS A 54 -4.22 2.92 -1.57
C CYS A 54 -3.72 3.58 -2.86
N LEU A 55 -3.57 2.80 -3.94
CA LEU A 55 -3.12 3.28 -5.25
C LEU A 55 -4.09 4.28 -5.90
N ILE A 56 -5.40 4.05 -5.75
CA ILE A 56 -6.44 4.96 -6.26
C ILE A 56 -6.44 6.27 -5.47
N LEU A 57 -6.36 6.22 -4.13
CA LEU A 57 -6.31 7.44 -3.30
C LEU A 57 -5.03 8.24 -3.56
N LEU A 58 -3.91 7.56 -3.81
CA LEU A 58 -2.68 8.17 -4.27
C LEU A 58 -2.83 8.83 -5.63
N PHE A 59 -3.48 8.15 -6.59
CA PHE A 59 -3.74 8.74 -7.90
C PHE A 59 -4.52 10.06 -7.79
N VAL A 60 -5.60 10.05 -7.01
CA VAL A 60 -6.53 11.18 -6.93
C VAL A 60 -5.94 12.36 -6.16
N GLY A 61 -5.09 12.10 -5.16
CA GLY A 61 -4.51 13.15 -4.32
C GLY A 61 -3.08 13.57 -4.65
N SER A 62 -2.34 12.78 -5.44
CA SER A 62 -0.97 13.16 -5.83
C SER A 62 -0.98 14.39 -6.74
N CYS A 63 -0.07 15.32 -6.48
CA CYS A 63 0.21 16.41 -7.41
C CYS A 63 1.09 15.83 -8.52
N GLN A 64 0.49 15.43 -9.63
CA GLN A 64 1.26 15.10 -10.82
C GLN A 64 2.05 16.34 -11.23
N PRO A 65 3.39 16.27 -11.30
CA PRO A 65 4.20 17.37 -11.79
C PRO A 65 3.88 17.52 -13.29
N THR A 66 2.91 18.36 -13.61
CA THR A 66 2.71 18.86 -14.96
C THR A 66 3.85 19.83 -15.25
N ALA A 67 4.32 19.91 -16.49
CA ALA A 67 5.40 20.84 -16.89
C ALA A 67 5.16 22.28 -16.39
N LEU A 68 3.90 22.73 -16.42
CA LEU A 68 3.47 24.04 -15.90
C LEU A 68 3.60 24.21 -14.37
N LEU A 69 3.54 23.12 -13.59
CA LEU A 69 3.73 23.15 -12.14
C LEU A 69 5.22 23.12 -11.75
N LEU A 70 6.05 22.42 -12.53
CA LEU A 70 7.51 22.43 -12.38
C LEU A 70 8.07 23.83 -12.65
N ALA A 71 7.58 24.52 -13.69
CA ALA A 71 7.97 25.89 -14.02
C ALA A 71 7.60 26.96 -12.96
N ARG A 72 6.73 26.63 -11.98
CA ARG A 72 6.21 27.60 -11.00
C ARG A 72 6.59 27.33 -9.55
N ARG A 73 7.19 26.17 -9.25
CA ARG A 73 7.45 25.73 -7.86
C ARG A 73 8.77 24.99 -7.76
N SER A 74 9.44 25.15 -6.62
CA SER A 74 10.64 24.38 -6.32
C SER A 74 10.32 22.89 -6.22
N THR A 75 11.07 22.09 -6.97
CA THR A 75 10.90 20.64 -7.09
C THR A 75 10.99 19.92 -5.75
N ARG A 76 11.82 20.41 -4.83
CA ARG A 76 11.90 19.92 -3.44
C ARG A 76 10.58 20.03 -2.67
N SER A 77 9.84 21.14 -2.85
CA SER A 77 8.56 21.34 -2.15
C SER A 77 7.45 20.42 -2.68
N ILE A 78 7.47 20.14 -3.99
CA ILE A 78 6.55 19.20 -4.65
C ILE A 78 6.82 17.78 -4.16
N PHE A 79 8.10 17.38 -4.12
CA PHE A 79 8.51 16.08 -3.59
C PHE A 79 8.06 15.89 -2.14
N ALA A 80 8.37 16.84 -1.26
CA ALA A 80 7.99 16.76 0.16
C ALA A 80 6.47 16.66 0.35
N THR A 81 5.70 17.41 -0.45
CA THR A 81 4.23 17.36 -0.39
C THR A 81 3.69 16.01 -0.87
N ASN A 82 4.23 15.47 -1.96
CA ASN A 82 3.84 14.17 -2.50
C ASN A 82 4.22 13.02 -1.54
N LEU A 83 5.39 13.09 -0.91
CA LEU A 83 5.82 12.12 0.10
C LEU A 83 4.93 12.19 1.35
N ALA A 84 4.61 13.39 1.84
CA ALA A 84 3.70 13.57 2.96
C ALA A 84 2.29 13.04 2.65
N TRP A 85 1.78 13.30 1.44
CA TRP A 85 0.51 12.75 0.97
C TRP A 85 0.54 11.22 0.92
N LEU A 86 1.64 10.65 0.42
CA LEU A 86 1.83 9.21 0.35
C LEU A 86 1.77 8.58 1.74
N VAL A 87 2.54 9.12 2.69
CA VAL A 87 2.52 8.63 4.08
C VAL A 87 1.12 8.73 4.68
N LEU A 88 0.42 9.84 4.45
CA LEU A 88 -0.94 10.04 4.95
C LEU A 88 -1.93 9.02 4.38
N VAL A 89 -1.91 8.79 3.06
CA VAL A 89 -2.80 7.83 2.41
C VAL A 89 -2.51 6.41 2.88
N VAL A 90 -1.24 6.03 2.96
CA VAL A 90 -0.84 4.70 3.42
C VAL A 90 -1.23 4.48 4.88
N ALA A 91 -0.98 5.45 5.76
CA ALA A 91 -1.39 5.38 7.16
C ALA A 91 -2.92 5.28 7.28
N GLY A 92 -3.66 6.07 6.50
CA GLY A 92 -5.12 6.01 6.45
C GLY A 92 -5.65 4.65 6.00
N CYS A 93 -5.10 4.09 4.92
CA CYS A 93 -5.49 2.75 4.44
C CYS A 93 -5.16 1.66 5.46
N THR A 94 -4.03 1.79 6.16
CA THR A 94 -3.63 0.88 7.22
C THR A 94 -4.60 0.93 8.40
N LEU A 95 -4.95 2.13 8.86
CA LEU A 95 -5.91 2.34 9.95
C LEU A 95 -7.31 1.81 9.58
N ILE A 96 -7.78 2.09 8.36
CA ILE A 96 -9.08 1.60 7.88
C ILE A 96 -9.07 0.07 7.78
N GLY A 97 -8.04 -0.51 7.18
CA GLY A 97 -7.93 -1.97 7.03
C GLY A 97 -7.87 -2.70 8.37
N THR A 98 -7.08 -2.19 9.30
CA THR A 98 -6.96 -2.75 10.66
C THR A 98 -8.24 -2.59 11.47
N ALA A 99 -8.92 -1.45 11.37
CA ALA A 99 -10.21 -1.23 12.03
C ALA A 99 -11.30 -2.16 11.47
N VAL A 100 -11.41 -2.29 10.15
CA VAL A 100 -12.37 -3.20 9.50
C VAL A 100 -12.11 -4.63 9.97
N PHE A 101 -10.86 -5.08 9.96
CA PHE A 101 -10.49 -6.42 10.43
C PHE A 101 -10.78 -6.63 11.92
N GLY A 102 -10.51 -5.62 12.75
CA GLY A 102 -10.77 -5.67 14.19
C GLY A 102 -12.26 -5.74 14.53
N VAL A 103 -13.12 -5.18 13.69
CA VAL A 103 -14.58 -5.27 13.85
C VAL A 103 -15.12 -6.59 13.29
N THR A 104 -14.64 -7.03 12.13
CA THR A 104 -15.19 -8.23 11.47
C THR A 104 -14.77 -9.52 12.16
N MET A 105 -13.55 -9.63 12.70
CA MET A 105 -13.07 -10.84 13.38
C MET A 105 -13.94 -11.30 14.56
N PRO A 106 -14.24 -10.45 15.57
CA PRO A 106 -15.06 -10.86 16.71
C PRO A 106 -16.52 -11.13 16.33
N LEU A 107 -17.04 -10.45 15.30
CA LEU A 107 -18.39 -10.71 14.77
C LEU A 107 -18.52 -12.11 14.15
N VAL A 108 -17.43 -12.64 13.58
CA VAL A 108 -17.43 -13.90 12.83
C VAL A 108 -17.01 -15.09 13.69
N TYR A 109 -15.92 -14.97 14.44
CA TYR A 109 -15.35 -16.08 15.23
C TYR A 109 -15.77 -16.05 16.71
N GLY A 110 -16.58 -15.07 17.09
CA GLY A 110 -17.09 -14.90 18.44
C GLY A 110 -16.06 -14.29 19.42
N PRO A 111 -16.48 -14.10 20.69
CA PRO A 111 -15.72 -13.32 21.67
C PRO A 111 -14.41 -13.98 22.13
N LYS A 112 -14.23 -15.28 21.88
CA LYS A 112 -13.01 -16.02 22.28
C LYS A 112 -11.75 -15.55 21.54
N VAL A 113 -11.90 -14.87 20.39
CA VAL A 113 -10.78 -14.33 19.60
C VAL A 113 -10.20 -13.05 20.22
N LEU A 114 -10.89 -12.39 21.16
CA LEU A 114 -10.42 -11.13 21.76
C LEU A 114 -9.08 -11.25 22.50
N GLN A 115 -8.74 -12.41 23.06
CA GLN A 115 -7.52 -12.58 23.87
C GLN A 115 -6.22 -12.48 23.06
N GLY A 116 -6.22 -12.87 21.77
CA GLY A 116 -5.07 -12.76 20.86
C GLY A 116 -5.16 -11.61 19.85
N MET A 117 -6.29 -10.91 19.82
CA MET A 117 -6.62 -9.86 18.86
C MET A 117 -5.65 -8.66 18.82
N PRO A 118 -5.15 -8.10 19.94
CA PRO A 118 -4.30 -6.91 19.86
C PRO A 118 -2.96 -7.22 19.17
N HIS A 119 -2.38 -8.40 19.42
CA HIS A 119 -1.18 -8.87 18.75
C HIS A 119 -1.40 -9.03 17.25
N MET A 120 -2.49 -9.71 16.87
CA MET A 120 -2.86 -9.91 15.47
C MET A 120 -3.13 -8.58 14.73
N LEU A 121 -3.78 -7.61 15.38
CA LEU A 121 -4.02 -6.30 14.79
C LEU A 121 -2.74 -5.51 14.58
N LEU A 122 -1.80 -5.57 15.53
CA LEU A 122 -0.51 -4.90 15.42
C LEU A 122 0.31 -5.47 14.25
N VAL A 123 0.39 -6.80 14.16
CA VAL A 123 1.08 -7.49 13.06
C VAL A 123 0.42 -7.14 11.71
N LEU A 124 -0.90 -7.13 11.65
CA LEU A 124 -1.65 -6.70 10.46
C LEU A 124 -1.33 -5.26 10.08
N ALA A 125 -1.34 -4.33 11.04
CA ALA A 125 -1.06 -2.92 10.80
C ALA A 125 0.31 -2.72 10.18
N VAL A 126 1.35 -3.31 10.77
CA VAL A 126 2.72 -3.21 10.27
C VAL A 126 2.82 -3.78 8.86
N ARG A 127 2.22 -4.94 8.59
CA ARG A 127 2.26 -5.58 7.27
C ARG A 127 1.55 -4.77 6.19
N VAL A 128 0.32 -4.32 6.47
CA VAL A 128 -0.45 -3.49 5.52
C VAL A 128 0.29 -2.19 5.25
N PHE A 129 0.88 -1.58 6.28
CA PHE A 129 1.67 -0.37 6.13
C PHE A 129 2.88 -0.59 5.23
N MET A 130 3.69 -1.62 5.51
CA MET A 130 4.89 -1.93 4.72
C MET A 130 4.55 -2.26 3.26
N MET A 131 3.50 -3.04 3.03
CA MET A 131 3.04 -3.40 1.68
C MET A 131 2.55 -2.17 0.92
N CYS A 132 1.62 -1.39 1.48
CA CYS A 132 1.08 -0.20 0.83
C CYS A 132 2.18 0.84 0.58
N LEU A 133 3.06 1.08 1.57
CA LEU A 133 4.16 2.04 1.45
C LEU A 133 5.15 1.64 0.35
N SER A 134 5.59 0.37 0.33
CA SER A 134 6.55 -0.10 -0.67
C SER A 134 6.02 0.03 -2.10
N VAL A 135 4.80 -0.46 -2.36
CA VAL A 135 4.18 -0.37 -3.69
C VAL A 135 3.97 1.06 -4.12
N SER A 136 3.52 1.90 -3.20
CA SER A 136 3.24 3.32 -3.48
C SER A 136 4.51 4.08 -3.82
N LEU A 137 5.62 3.80 -3.12
CA LEU A 137 6.92 4.42 -3.42
C LEU A 137 7.45 3.98 -4.79
N VAL A 138 7.35 2.69 -5.12
CA VAL A 138 7.72 2.22 -6.47
C VAL A 138 6.83 2.86 -7.54
N ALA A 139 5.52 3.01 -7.28
CA ALA A 139 4.60 3.68 -8.19
C ALA A 139 4.98 5.14 -8.41
N VAL A 140 5.33 5.86 -7.35
CA VAL A 140 5.83 7.23 -7.44
C VAL A 140 7.12 7.25 -8.25
N LEU A 141 8.11 6.38 -7.96
CA LEU A 141 9.36 6.31 -8.72
C LEU A 141 9.14 6.12 -10.21
N VAL A 142 8.33 5.13 -10.60
CA VAL A 142 8.02 4.86 -12.01
C VAL A 142 7.38 6.08 -12.68
N VAL A 143 6.52 6.80 -11.96
CA VAL A 143 5.90 8.03 -12.47
C VAL A 143 6.89 9.18 -12.56
N THR A 144 7.82 9.31 -11.60
CA THR A 144 8.89 10.31 -11.66
C THR A 144 9.84 10.06 -12.82
N LEU A 145 10.02 8.81 -13.24
CA LEU A 145 10.78 8.44 -14.43
C LEU A 145 10.06 8.76 -15.76
N GLY A 146 8.86 9.36 -15.71
CA GLY A 146 8.13 9.83 -16.89
C GLY A 146 7.03 8.87 -17.37
N VAL A 147 6.77 7.77 -16.66
CA VAL A 147 5.66 6.87 -17.00
C VAL A 147 4.34 7.48 -16.56
N ARG A 148 3.32 7.43 -17.43
CA ARG A 148 1.97 7.88 -17.08
C ARG A 148 1.41 7.06 -15.92
N TRP A 149 0.81 7.72 -14.93
CA TRP A 149 0.28 7.06 -13.73
C TRP A 149 -0.64 5.86 -14.00
N PRO A 150 -1.63 5.91 -14.93
CA PRO A 150 -2.48 4.75 -15.21
C PRO A 150 -1.68 3.55 -15.73
N VAL A 151 -0.62 3.80 -16.51
CA VAL A 151 0.27 2.77 -17.03
C VAL A 151 1.17 2.24 -15.91
N ALA A 152 1.75 3.11 -15.09
CA ALA A 152 2.57 2.72 -13.95
C ALA A 152 1.80 1.82 -12.96
N VAL A 153 0.57 2.20 -12.62
CA VAL A 153 -0.30 1.41 -11.74
C VAL A 153 -0.71 0.10 -12.40
N ALA A 154 -1.09 0.11 -13.68
CA ALA A 154 -1.45 -1.12 -14.39
C ALA A 154 -0.27 -2.10 -14.47
N VAL A 155 0.93 -1.61 -14.76
CA VAL A 155 2.15 -2.42 -14.79
C VAL A 155 2.48 -2.96 -13.42
N LEU A 156 2.39 -2.16 -12.35
CA LEU A 156 2.62 -2.65 -10.99
C LEU A 156 1.59 -3.71 -10.59
N LEU A 157 0.31 -3.46 -10.81
CA LEU A 157 -0.74 -4.44 -10.57
C LEU A 157 -0.53 -5.72 -11.41
N ALA A 158 -0.08 -5.61 -12.66
CA ALA A 158 0.22 -6.76 -13.50
C ALA A 158 1.44 -7.53 -12.98
N VAL A 159 2.54 -6.86 -12.63
CA VAL A 159 3.74 -7.49 -12.05
C VAL A 159 3.39 -8.19 -10.74
N PHE A 160 2.55 -7.57 -9.90
CA PHE A 160 2.14 -8.16 -8.64
C PHE A 160 1.14 -9.31 -8.78
N THR A 161 0.20 -9.23 -9.72
CA THR A 161 -0.74 -10.33 -9.99
C THR A 161 -0.02 -11.50 -10.67
N LEU A 162 0.85 -11.23 -11.64
CA LEU A 162 1.68 -12.24 -12.31
C LEU A 162 2.66 -12.87 -11.32
N GLY A 163 3.37 -12.06 -10.52
CA GLY A 163 4.27 -12.61 -9.53
C GLY A 163 3.53 -13.45 -8.49
N ASN A 164 2.33 -13.05 -8.04
CA ASN A 164 1.53 -13.85 -7.12
C ASN A 164 1.08 -15.16 -7.79
N TRP A 165 0.65 -15.10 -9.04
CA TRP A 165 0.25 -16.30 -9.81
C TRP A 165 1.43 -17.27 -10.02
N VAL A 166 2.57 -16.77 -10.51
CA VAL A 166 3.80 -17.55 -10.69
C VAL A 166 4.25 -18.15 -9.36
N LEU A 167 4.23 -17.37 -8.28
CA LEU A 167 4.73 -17.81 -6.98
C LEU A 167 3.76 -18.70 -6.22
N THR A 168 2.46 -18.69 -6.52
CA THR A 168 1.53 -19.72 -6.02
C THR A 168 1.87 -21.11 -6.55
N ALA A 169 2.54 -21.22 -7.70
CA ALA A 169 3.04 -22.49 -8.22
C ALA A 169 4.38 -22.92 -7.57
N PHE A 170 5.15 -21.98 -7.03
CA PHE A 170 6.39 -22.24 -6.30
C PHE A 170 6.12 -22.29 -4.80
N ALA A 171 5.62 -23.43 -4.32
CA ALA A 171 5.49 -23.69 -2.89
C ALA A 171 6.88 -23.68 -2.21
N GLY A 172 7.25 -22.57 -1.55
CA GLY A 172 8.50 -22.50 -0.81
C GLY A 172 9.12 -21.11 -0.64
N THR A 173 10.25 -21.11 0.06
CA THR A 173 11.09 -19.97 0.51
C THR A 173 11.35 -18.91 -0.57
N VAL A 174 11.30 -19.26 -1.85
CA VAL A 174 11.49 -18.34 -3.00
C VAL A 174 10.41 -17.26 -3.07
N SER A 175 9.14 -17.60 -2.81
CA SER A 175 8.05 -16.61 -2.73
C SER A 175 8.27 -15.60 -1.60
N ARG A 176 8.91 -16.02 -0.50
CA ARG A 176 9.27 -15.13 0.61
C ARG A 176 10.37 -14.14 0.26
N TYR A 177 11.28 -14.44 -0.69
CA TYR A 177 12.33 -13.49 -1.08
C TYR A 177 11.84 -12.43 -2.07
N LEU A 178 10.92 -12.79 -2.98
CA LEU A 178 10.34 -11.85 -3.96
C LEU A 178 9.25 -10.96 -3.35
N TYR A 179 8.50 -11.47 -2.36
CA TYR A 179 7.44 -10.76 -1.64
C TYR A 179 7.77 -10.56 -0.16
N PHE A 180 9.04 -10.23 0.10
CA PHE A 180 9.63 -10.21 1.43
C PHE A 180 8.90 -9.32 2.45
N PHE A 181 8.30 -8.23 1.99
CA PHE A 181 7.52 -7.31 2.83
C PHE A 181 6.03 -7.68 2.93
N TRP A 182 5.57 -8.69 2.19
CA TRP A 182 4.14 -8.97 1.99
C TRP A 182 3.70 -10.29 2.65
N TYR A 183 4.61 -11.23 2.88
CA TYR A 183 4.30 -12.49 3.57
C TYR A 183 4.77 -12.50 5.03
N PRO A 184 4.00 -13.10 5.96
CA PRO A 184 4.46 -13.46 7.30
C PRO A 184 5.75 -14.30 7.26
N ILE A 185 6.78 -13.89 7.99
CA ILE A 185 7.92 -14.77 8.33
C ILE A 185 7.65 -15.54 9.65
N GLY A 186 6.81 -14.99 10.53
CA GLY A 186 6.37 -15.62 11.77
C GLY A 186 5.51 -14.67 12.62
N ASP A 187 5.12 -15.14 13.80
CA ASP A 187 4.37 -14.36 14.79
C ASP A 187 5.28 -13.80 15.90
N ASP A 188 6.58 -14.12 15.88
CA ASP A 188 7.56 -13.66 16.86
C ASP A 188 8.15 -12.29 16.47
N TRP A 189 7.90 -11.27 17.29
CA TRP A 189 8.25 -9.87 17.02
C TRP A 189 9.75 -9.62 16.76
N PRO A 190 10.69 -10.16 17.55
CA PRO A 190 12.12 -10.00 17.28
C PRO A 190 12.49 -10.50 15.88
N VAL A 191 11.93 -11.64 15.47
CA VAL A 191 12.13 -12.23 14.14
C VAL A 191 11.52 -11.33 13.06
N VAL A 192 10.32 -10.80 13.27
CA VAL A 192 9.67 -9.87 12.33
C VAL A 192 10.47 -8.57 12.19
N VAL A 193 11.01 -8.03 13.28
CA VAL A 193 11.79 -6.80 13.26
C VAL A 193 13.09 -6.99 12.47
N VAL A 194 13.88 -8.00 12.83
CA VAL A 194 15.18 -8.27 12.21
C VAL A 194 15.02 -8.67 10.75
N ASN A 195 14.06 -9.55 10.47
CA ASN A 195 13.91 -10.12 9.13
C ASN A 195 12.96 -9.34 8.24
N GLN A 196 12.14 -8.38 8.69
CA GLN A 196 11.25 -7.63 7.79
C GLN A 196 11.39 -6.13 7.94
N VAL A 197 11.31 -5.61 9.16
CA VAL A 197 11.31 -4.16 9.40
C VAL A 197 12.68 -3.55 9.06
N VAL A 198 13.78 -4.17 9.47
CA VAL A 198 15.13 -3.65 9.18
C VAL A 198 15.42 -3.61 7.67
N PRO A 199 15.22 -4.70 6.90
CA PRO A 199 15.39 -4.66 5.44
C PRO A 199 14.44 -3.68 4.76
N PHE A 200 13.24 -3.48 5.32
CA PHE A 200 12.27 -2.51 4.81
C PHE A 200 12.75 -1.08 4.96
N VAL A 201 13.35 -0.73 6.10
CA VAL A 201 13.98 0.59 6.28
C VAL A 201 15.09 0.81 5.24
N GLY A 202 15.92 -0.21 4.99
CA GLY A 202 16.92 -0.15 3.91
C GLY A 202 16.30 0.09 2.54
N PHE A 203 15.25 -0.65 2.19
CA PHE A 203 14.48 -0.46 0.96
C PHE A 203 13.91 0.96 0.84
N LEU A 204 13.30 1.49 1.91
CA LEU A 204 12.77 2.85 1.94
C LEU A 204 13.85 3.89 1.63
N ILE A 205 15.01 3.78 2.26
CA ILE A 205 16.13 4.70 2.04
C ILE A 205 16.57 4.66 0.57
N VAL A 206 16.72 3.47 -0.01
CA VAL A 206 17.14 3.30 -1.41
C VAL A 206 16.13 3.90 -2.38
N VAL A 207 14.83 3.60 -2.21
CA VAL A 207 13.79 4.09 -3.14
C VAL A 207 13.60 5.60 -3.01
N VAL A 208 13.58 6.14 -1.78
CA VAL A 208 13.50 7.59 -1.57
C VAL A 208 14.73 8.31 -2.15
N ALA A 209 15.93 7.74 -2.02
CA ALA A 209 17.12 8.29 -2.64
C ALA A 209 17.04 8.25 -4.19
N ALA A 210 16.52 7.16 -4.76
CA ALA A 210 16.30 7.03 -6.19
C ALA A 210 15.26 8.05 -6.70
N ASP A 211 14.17 8.25 -5.96
CA ASP A 211 13.16 9.27 -6.26
C ASP A 211 13.77 10.68 -6.24
N LEU A 212 14.55 11.00 -5.21
CA LEU A 212 15.24 12.28 -5.10
C LEU A 212 16.21 12.50 -6.28
N PHE A 213 16.95 11.47 -6.66
CA PHE A 213 17.85 11.54 -7.81
C PHE A 213 17.08 11.74 -9.12
N ALA A 214 15.99 10.99 -9.34
CA ALA A 214 15.14 11.14 -10.52
C ALA A 214 14.57 12.56 -10.60
N PHE A 215 13.99 13.08 -9.51
CA PHE A 215 13.50 14.45 -9.44
C PHE A 215 14.58 15.50 -9.71
N SER A 216 15.80 15.30 -9.20
CA SER A 216 16.91 16.24 -9.43
C SER A 216 17.35 16.29 -10.90
N ARG A 217 17.20 15.20 -11.66
CA ARG A 217 17.54 15.17 -13.09
C ARG A 217 16.51 15.89 -13.95
N PHE A 218 15.24 15.86 -13.57
CA PHE A 218 14.19 16.65 -14.24
C PHE A 218 14.35 18.17 -14.00
N ASP A 219 14.89 18.57 -12.85
CA ASP A 219 15.26 19.98 -12.57
C ASP A 219 16.32 20.55 -13.55
N HIS A 220 17.13 19.68 -14.19
CA HIS A 220 18.22 20.09 -15.08
C HIS A 220 17.91 19.95 -16.57
N LEU A 221 16.73 19.43 -16.95
CA LEU A 221 16.34 19.25 -18.35
C LEU A 221 15.65 20.48 -18.97
N GLU A 222 15.54 21.58 -18.22
CA GLU A 222 15.07 22.90 -18.69
C GLU A 222 16.14 24.02 -18.56
N GLY A 223 17.43 23.65 -18.40
CA GLY A 223 18.56 24.58 -18.39
C GLY A 223 19.27 24.67 -19.73
#